data_AF-A0A644ZVS0-F1
#
_entry.id   AF-A0A644ZVS0-F1
#
_cell.length_a   1.000
_cell.length_b   1.000
_cell.length_c   1.000
_cell.angle_alpha   90.00
_cell.angle_beta   90.00
_cell.angle_gamma   90.00
#
_symmetry.space_group_name_H-M   'P 1'
#
loop_
_entity.id
_entity.type
_entity.pdbx_description
1 polymer ?
#
loop_
_entity_poly.entity_id
_entity_poly.type
_entity_poly.pdbx_seq_one_letter_code
_entity_poly.pdbx_strand_id
1 'polypeptide(L)'
;MQPACDYDYQPLNTLVDQHLDFFNLQKLSKANGADFEILVLTAPAEPERTGDYAWALINALSENRKNGMPTILIDASNDAYGTVIHDALTEQAELGVLLAYSGFLDMAIVTGTAISHGVARYAWLTHTPSPEEDDAANTAFVKALSDSVIKDFVYRNTVRNDLYAYVRDELGGSPDNFYRPEIDRTLVLSALETDMAASAAPVLANFSSGKILVSLSPWVESGCGTLTLSNYRFPWNRVFEIGMDIRRQTSAPEG
;
A
#
# COMPACT_ATOMS: atom_id res chain seq x y z
N MET A 1 -17.71 -8.41 -26.14
CA MET A 1 -17.55 -7.29 -25.19
C MET A 1 -16.46 -6.41 -25.77
N GLN A 2 -16.74 -5.15 -26.09
CA GLN A 2 -15.73 -4.22 -26.60
C GLN A 2 -15.19 -3.44 -25.38
N PRO A 3 -13.87 -3.33 -25.20
CA PRO A 3 -13.27 -2.77 -24.00
C PRO A 3 -13.55 -1.26 -23.84
N ALA A 4 -13.49 -0.77 -22.61
CA ALA A 4 -13.66 0.64 -22.28
C ALA A 4 -12.43 1.49 -22.65
N CYS A 5 -11.23 0.90 -22.60
CA CYS A 5 -9.97 1.53 -23.02
C CYS A 5 -8.91 0.46 -23.36
N ASP A 6 -8.03 0.74 -24.34
CA ASP A 6 -6.88 -0.11 -24.69
C ASP A 6 -5.83 -0.18 -23.57
N TYR A 7 -5.88 0.76 -22.61
CA TYR A 7 -4.98 0.85 -21.46
C TYR A 7 -5.13 -0.33 -20.48
N ASP A 8 -6.33 -0.91 -20.37
CA ASP A 8 -6.64 -1.96 -19.40
C ASP A 8 -6.00 -3.33 -19.72
N TYR A 9 -5.46 -3.50 -20.94
CA TYR A 9 -4.89 -4.76 -21.43
C TYR A 9 -3.43 -4.65 -21.87
N GLN A 10 -2.75 -3.53 -21.60
CA GLN A 10 -1.34 -3.40 -21.95
C GLN A 10 -0.46 -4.32 -21.09
N PRO A 11 0.61 -4.92 -21.65
CA PRO A 11 1.60 -5.64 -20.87
C PRO A 11 2.17 -4.77 -19.74
N LEU A 12 2.36 -5.36 -18.56
CA LEU A 12 2.82 -4.63 -17.37
C LEU A 12 4.14 -3.87 -17.61
N ASN A 13 5.08 -4.46 -18.37
CA ASN A 13 6.32 -3.79 -18.73
C ASN A 13 6.08 -2.53 -19.57
N THR A 14 5.14 -2.57 -20.51
CA THR A 14 4.76 -1.40 -21.31
C THR A 14 4.15 -0.31 -20.44
N LEU A 15 3.29 -0.68 -19.50
CA LEU A 15 2.70 0.28 -18.54
C LEU A 15 3.78 0.92 -17.66
N VAL A 16 4.68 0.12 -17.09
CA VAL A 16 5.79 0.65 -16.28
C VAL A 16 6.65 1.59 -17.11
N ASP A 17 7.10 1.18 -18.29
CA ASP A 17 7.98 2.00 -19.14
C ASP A 17 7.29 3.32 -19.54
N GLN A 18 5.98 3.34 -19.83
CA GLN A 18 5.24 4.58 -20.09
C GLN A 18 5.20 5.54 -18.90
N HIS A 19 5.09 5.02 -17.66
CA HIS A 19 5.13 5.87 -16.47
C HIS A 19 6.54 6.39 -16.19
N LEU A 20 7.58 5.57 -16.44
CA LEU A 20 8.96 6.03 -16.36
C LEU A 20 9.19 7.19 -17.32
N ASP A 21 8.75 7.04 -18.58
CA ASP A 21 8.85 8.10 -19.60
C ASP A 21 8.07 9.36 -19.19
N PHE A 22 6.85 9.21 -18.64
CA PHE A 22 6.04 10.34 -18.17
C PHE A 22 6.75 11.17 -17.09
N PHE A 23 7.42 10.51 -16.15
CA PHE A 23 8.20 11.17 -15.09
C PHE A 23 9.64 11.49 -15.50
N ASN A 24 10.01 11.25 -16.76
CA ASN A 24 11.35 11.44 -17.29
C ASN A 24 12.43 10.68 -16.48
N LEU A 25 12.08 9.47 -16.04
CA LEU A 25 12.96 8.56 -15.32
C LEU A 25 13.76 7.70 -16.29
N GLN A 26 15.04 7.49 -15.99
CA GLN A 26 15.90 6.60 -16.76
C GLN A 26 16.00 5.22 -16.11
N LYS A 27 15.56 4.19 -16.82
CA LYS A 27 15.78 2.79 -16.41
C LYS A 27 17.25 2.41 -16.60
N LEU A 28 17.89 1.93 -15.55
CA LEU A 28 19.27 1.46 -15.60
C LEU A 28 19.34 -0.06 -15.76
N SER A 29 20.36 -0.55 -16.49
CA SER A 29 20.61 -1.98 -16.64
C SER A 29 21.34 -2.62 -15.45
N LYS A 30 21.80 -1.80 -14.49
CA LYS A 30 22.52 -2.21 -13.27
C LYS A 30 22.10 -1.26 -12.14
N ALA A 31 22.06 -1.79 -10.91
CA ALA A 31 21.71 -1.00 -9.72
C ALA A 31 22.75 0.09 -9.38
N ASN A 32 24.01 -0.05 -9.82
CA ASN A 32 25.04 0.92 -9.50
C ASN A 32 24.77 2.28 -10.16
N GLY A 33 24.58 3.31 -9.34
CA GLY A 33 24.23 4.66 -9.77
C GLY A 33 22.72 4.91 -9.94
N ALA A 34 21.85 4.00 -9.50
CA ALA A 34 20.42 4.24 -9.41
C ALA A 34 20.08 5.15 -8.21
N ASP A 35 19.10 6.02 -8.41
CA ASP A 35 18.59 6.94 -7.37
C ASP A 35 17.61 6.26 -6.40
N PHE A 36 16.84 5.30 -6.91
CA PHE A 36 15.91 4.44 -6.17
C PHE A 36 15.62 3.19 -6.99
N GLU A 37 15.09 2.14 -6.35
CA GLU A 37 14.65 0.91 -7.02
C GLU A 37 13.12 0.80 -7.04
N ILE A 38 12.58 0.26 -8.13
CA ILE A 38 11.17 -0.08 -8.25
C ILE A 38 11.06 -1.60 -8.28
N LEU A 39 10.50 -2.18 -7.22
CA LEU A 39 10.20 -3.60 -7.14
C LEU A 39 8.75 -3.82 -7.59
N VAL A 40 8.55 -4.76 -8.51
CA VAL A 40 7.24 -5.10 -9.05
C VAL A 40 6.94 -6.55 -8.74
N LEU A 41 6.01 -6.78 -7.81
CA LEU A 41 5.49 -8.10 -7.52
C LEU A 41 4.43 -8.45 -8.57
N THR A 42 4.60 -9.59 -9.22
CA THR A 42 3.68 -10.13 -10.23
C THR A 42 3.20 -11.51 -9.80
N ALA A 43 2.12 -12.01 -10.41
CA ALA A 43 1.61 -13.35 -10.11
C ALA A 43 2.75 -14.38 -10.18
N PRO A 44 2.81 -15.34 -9.23
CA PRO A 44 3.89 -16.31 -9.16
C PRO A 44 3.91 -17.13 -10.44
N ALA A 45 5.08 -17.26 -11.08
CA ALA A 45 5.25 -18.13 -12.23
C ALA A 45 5.04 -19.61 -11.84
N GLU A 46 5.44 -19.96 -10.62
CA GLU A 46 5.30 -21.27 -9.99
C GLU A 46 4.51 -21.10 -8.67
N PRO A 47 3.18 -21.35 -8.66
CA PRO A 47 2.31 -21.11 -7.48
C PRO A 47 2.73 -21.86 -6.21
N GLU A 48 3.44 -22.97 -6.34
CA GLU A 48 4.00 -23.75 -5.24
C GLU A 48 5.25 -23.10 -4.60
N ARG A 49 5.82 -22.07 -5.24
CA ARG A 49 7.02 -21.35 -4.80
C ARG A 49 6.72 -19.96 -4.24
N THR A 50 5.47 -19.69 -3.86
CA THR A 50 5.05 -18.43 -3.24
C THR A 50 5.92 -18.02 -2.05
N GLY A 51 6.35 -18.99 -1.22
CA GLY A 51 7.28 -18.76 -0.12
C GLY A 51 8.68 -18.31 -0.58
N ASP A 52 9.22 -18.87 -1.66
CA ASP A 52 10.52 -18.46 -2.22
C ASP A 52 10.44 -17.03 -2.76
N TYR A 53 9.36 -16.69 -3.47
CA TYR A 53 9.16 -15.35 -4.01
C TYR A 53 8.95 -14.31 -2.91
N ALA A 54 8.20 -14.65 -1.85
CA ALA A 54 8.06 -13.81 -0.68
C ALA A 54 9.41 -13.56 0.00
N TRP A 55 10.20 -14.61 0.21
CA TRP A 55 11.55 -14.47 0.76
C TRP A 55 12.44 -13.58 -0.12
N ALA A 56 12.40 -13.76 -1.44
CA ALA A 56 13.18 -12.95 -2.37
C ALA A 56 12.81 -11.46 -2.31
N LEU A 57 11.50 -11.14 -2.20
CA LEU A 57 11.03 -9.76 -2.03
C LEU A 57 11.52 -9.15 -0.71
N ILE A 58 11.37 -9.87 0.41
CA ILE A 58 11.84 -9.41 1.73
C ILE A 58 13.36 -9.19 1.72
N ASN A 59 14.11 -10.10 1.11
CA ASN A 59 15.55 -9.96 0.99
C ASN A 59 15.93 -8.74 0.15
N ALA A 60 15.27 -8.50 -0.99
CA ALA A 60 15.51 -7.31 -1.81
C ALA A 60 15.24 -6.00 -1.04
N LEU A 61 14.12 -5.92 -0.31
CA LEU A 61 13.80 -4.78 0.54
C LEU A 61 14.84 -4.56 1.65
N SER A 62 15.29 -5.64 2.29
CA SER A 62 16.33 -5.60 3.32
C SER A 62 17.66 -5.09 2.77
N GLU A 63 18.10 -5.62 1.63
CA GLU A 63 19.36 -5.21 0.98
C GLU A 63 19.29 -3.76 0.48
N ASN A 64 18.16 -3.32 -0.05
CA ASN A 64 17.98 -1.94 -0.46
C ASN A 64 18.15 -0.98 0.71
N ARG A 65 17.48 -1.24 1.83
CA ARG A 65 17.62 -0.41 3.04
C ARG A 65 19.07 -0.41 3.55
N LYS A 66 19.73 -1.57 3.62
CA LYS A 66 21.14 -1.67 4.06
C LYS A 66 22.07 -0.84 3.18
N ASN A 67 21.78 -0.76 1.89
CA ASN A 67 22.58 -0.03 0.91
C ASN A 67 22.15 1.44 0.72
N GLY A 68 21.18 1.93 1.49
CA GLY A 68 20.65 3.28 1.33
C GLY A 68 19.96 3.50 -0.01
N MET A 69 19.31 2.47 -0.54
CA MET A 69 18.52 2.50 -1.79
C MET A 69 17.03 2.71 -1.45
N PRO A 70 16.44 3.88 -1.72
CA PRO A 70 15.01 4.09 -1.56
C PRO A 70 14.24 3.14 -2.48
N THR A 71 13.07 2.65 -2.05
CA THR A 71 12.33 1.63 -2.81
C THR A 71 10.86 2.00 -2.99
N ILE A 72 10.36 1.86 -4.21
CA ILE A 72 8.93 1.84 -4.55
C ILE A 72 8.52 0.37 -4.70
N LEU A 73 7.42 -0.03 -4.07
CA LEU A 73 6.86 -1.37 -4.22
C LEU A 73 5.51 -1.31 -4.95
N ILE A 74 5.39 -2.08 -6.03
CA ILE A 74 4.16 -2.25 -6.80
C ILE A 74 3.70 -3.70 -6.63
N ASP A 75 2.51 -3.91 -6.12
CA ASP A 75 1.86 -5.22 -6.16
C ASP A 75 0.89 -5.28 -7.34
N ALA A 76 1.36 -5.89 -8.42
CA ALA A 76 0.59 -6.21 -9.62
C ALA A 76 0.25 -7.71 -9.69
N SER A 77 0.33 -8.44 -8.57
CA SER A 77 0.04 -9.87 -8.51
C SER A 77 -1.46 -10.17 -8.53
N ASN A 78 -2.30 -9.18 -8.23
CA ASN A 78 -3.74 -9.31 -8.12
C ASN A 78 -4.16 -10.43 -7.15
N ASP A 79 -3.58 -10.44 -5.95
CA ASP A 79 -3.84 -11.41 -4.86
C ASP A 79 -3.46 -12.87 -5.20
N ALA A 80 -2.62 -13.09 -6.21
CA ALA A 80 -2.22 -14.45 -6.60
C ALA A 80 -1.35 -15.18 -5.54
N TYR A 81 -0.89 -14.47 -4.50
CA TYR A 81 -0.15 -15.02 -3.36
C TYR A 81 -1.04 -15.32 -2.14
N GLY A 82 -2.32 -14.93 -2.16
CA GLY A 82 -3.15 -14.89 -0.96
C GLY A 82 -2.48 -14.07 0.15
N THR A 83 -2.54 -14.56 1.39
CA THR A 83 -1.97 -13.83 2.54
C THR A 83 -0.44 -13.92 2.64
N VAL A 84 0.21 -14.88 1.96
CA VAL A 84 1.64 -15.20 2.16
C VAL A 84 2.56 -13.98 2.02
N ILE A 85 2.34 -13.16 0.99
CA ILE A 85 3.13 -11.96 0.76
C ILE A 85 2.82 -10.87 1.79
N HIS A 86 1.53 -10.66 2.10
CA HIS A 86 1.12 -9.62 3.03
C HIS A 86 1.58 -9.93 4.46
N ASP A 87 1.52 -11.19 4.86
CA ASP A 87 2.03 -11.70 6.13
C ASP A 87 3.55 -11.49 6.19
N ALA A 88 4.29 -11.91 5.15
CA ALA A 88 5.74 -11.71 5.07
C ALA A 88 6.13 -10.22 5.12
N LEU A 89 5.43 -9.37 4.38
CA LEU A 89 5.69 -7.92 4.37
C LEU A 89 5.37 -7.28 5.74
N THR A 90 4.30 -7.72 6.40
CA THR A 90 3.89 -7.19 7.71
C THR A 90 4.81 -7.66 8.84
N GLU A 91 5.34 -8.88 8.75
CA GLU A 91 6.16 -9.48 9.82
C GLU A 91 7.66 -9.24 9.64
N GLN A 92 8.15 -9.11 8.40
CA GLN A 92 9.58 -9.19 8.09
C GLN A 92 10.13 -8.00 7.31
N ALA A 93 9.28 -7.09 6.81
CA ALA A 93 9.70 -5.83 6.19
C ALA A 93 9.31 -4.62 7.04
N GLU A 94 9.99 -3.51 6.82
CA GLU A 94 9.67 -2.25 7.49
C GLU A 94 8.90 -1.36 6.53
N LEU A 95 7.57 -1.41 6.58
CA LEU A 95 6.73 -0.85 5.52
C LEU A 95 6.87 0.67 5.38
N GLY A 96 7.12 1.37 6.50
CA GLY A 96 7.23 2.82 6.53
C GLY A 96 8.44 3.41 5.77
N VAL A 97 9.47 2.61 5.44
CA VAL A 97 10.65 3.11 4.70
C VAL A 97 10.45 3.12 3.18
N LEU A 98 9.40 2.48 2.66
CA LEU A 98 9.06 2.52 1.23
C LEU A 98 8.74 3.94 0.80
N LEU A 99 9.21 4.37 -0.37
CA LEU A 99 8.78 5.63 -0.97
C LEU A 99 7.31 5.63 -1.37
N ALA A 100 6.78 4.46 -1.75
CA ALA A 100 5.38 4.23 -2.03
C ALA A 100 5.05 2.73 -2.09
N TYR A 101 3.77 2.43 -1.88
CA TYR A 101 3.17 1.11 -2.06
C TYR A 101 1.82 1.23 -2.78
N SER A 102 1.50 0.31 -3.70
CA SER A 102 0.14 0.16 -4.23
C SER A 102 -0.13 -1.29 -4.67
N GLY A 103 -1.29 -1.83 -4.25
CA GLY A 103 -1.78 -3.16 -4.66
C GLY A 103 -3.31 -3.34 -4.61
N PHE A 104 -4.07 -2.32 -4.20
CA PHE A 104 -5.51 -2.44 -3.96
C PHE A 104 -6.38 -2.56 -5.22
N LEU A 105 -5.97 -1.95 -6.33
CA LEU A 105 -6.79 -1.84 -7.56
C LEU A 105 -6.16 -2.63 -8.71
N ASP A 106 -6.74 -2.53 -9.91
CA ASP A 106 -6.21 -3.20 -11.10
C ASP A 106 -4.78 -2.74 -11.44
N MET A 107 -4.04 -3.61 -12.14
CA MET A 107 -2.61 -3.44 -12.45
C MET A 107 -2.24 -2.06 -13.03
N ALA A 108 -3.09 -1.53 -13.90
CA ALA A 108 -2.84 -0.26 -14.57
C ALA A 108 -2.96 0.94 -13.59
N ILE A 109 -3.78 0.81 -12.55
CA ILE A 109 -3.95 1.82 -11.50
C ILE A 109 -2.84 1.72 -10.46
N VAL A 110 -2.49 0.51 -10.02
CA VAL A 110 -1.45 0.32 -8.99
C VAL A 110 -0.08 0.79 -9.48
N THR A 111 0.23 0.55 -10.76
CA THR A 111 1.50 0.97 -11.37
C THR A 111 1.63 2.50 -11.35
N GLY A 112 0.62 3.21 -11.86
CA GLY A 112 0.63 4.67 -11.88
C GLY A 112 0.61 5.30 -10.49
N THR A 113 -0.16 4.72 -9.56
CA THR A 113 -0.26 5.20 -8.18
C THR A 113 1.09 5.06 -7.46
N ALA A 114 1.71 3.87 -7.50
CA ALA A 114 2.97 3.63 -6.80
C ALA A 114 4.11 4.49 -7.37
N ILE A 115 4.25 4.57 -8.70
CA ILE A 115 5.31 5.37 -9.33
C ILE A 115 5.11 6.85 -9.05
N SER A 116 3.89 7.38 -9.24
CA SER A 116 3.63 8.82 -9.02
C SER A 116 3.86 9.24 -7.57
N HIS A 117 3.34 8.47 -6.60
CA HIS A 117 3.56 8.76 -5.19
C HIS A 117 5.04 8.62 -4.79
N GLY A 118 5.71 7.59 -5.29
CA GLY A 118 7.11 7.32 -4.96
C GLY A 118 8.05 8.38 -5.53
N VAL A 119 7.84 8.80 -6.78
CA VAL A 119 8.59 9.89 -7.42
C VAL A 119 8.33 11.21 -6.69
N ALA A 120 7.08 11.50 -6.31
CA ALA A 120 6.76 12.69 -5.54
C ALA A 120 7.47 12.71 -4.18
N ARG A 121 7.50 11.57 -3.47
CA ARG A 121 8.23 11.45 -2.20
C ARG A 121 9.73 11.60 -2.39
N TYR A 122 10.30 10.95 -3.40
CA TYR A 122 11.72 11.07 -3.74
C TYR A 122 12.12 12.51 -4.06
N ALA A 123 11.37 13.19 -4.93
CA ALA A 123 11.61 14.57 -5.31
C ALA A 123 11.54 15.50 -4.08
N TRP A 124 10.57 15.28 -3.20
CA TRP A 124 10.46 16.05 -1.96
C TRP A 124 11.66 15.83 -1.04
N LEU A 125 12.09 14.58 -0.82
CA LEU A 125 13.26 14.25 0.00
C LEU A 125 14.57 14.83 -0.57
N THR A 126 14.63 15.04 -1.88
CA THR A 126 15.84 15.51 -2.57
C THR A 126 15.90 17.04 -2.69
N HIS A 127 14.75 17.70 -2.81
CA HIS A 127 14.70 19.13 -3.17
C HIS A 127 14.17 20.04 -2.05
N THR A 128 13.57 19.49 -1.00
CA THR A 128 13.19 20.26 0.18
C THR A 128 14.40 20.46 1.09
N PRO A 129 14.70 21.68 1.58
CA PRO A 129 15.68 21.88 2.63
C PRO A 129 15.22 21.26 3.96
N SER A 130 16.08 20.49 4.61
CA SER A 130 15.81 19.83 5.91
C SER A 130 14.48 19.05 5.95
N PRO A 131 14.24 18.10 5.04
CA PRO A 131 12.98 17.35 4.99
C PRO A 131 12.69 16.58 6.29
N GLU A 132 13.71 16.27 7.07
CA GLU A 132 13.58 15.65 8.40
C GLU A 132 12.88 16.53 9.44
N GLU A 133 12.84 17.85 9.25
CA GLU A 133 12.24 18.80 10.19
C GLU A 133 10.74 19.06 9.91
N ASP A 134 10.23 18.67 8.73
CA ASP A 134 8.83 18.89 8.33
C ASP A 134 7.91 17.72 8.75
N ASP A 135 7.50 17.71 10.03
CA ASP A 135 6.62 16.67 10.55
C ASP A 135 5.23 16.67 9.89
N ALA A 136 4.75 17.80 9.36
CA ALA A 136 3.46 17.85 8.69
C ALA A 136 3.49 17.07 7.36
N ALA A 137 4.52 17.29 6.55
CA ALA A 137 4.73 16.54 5.31
C ALA A 137 5.02 15.05 5.59
N ASN A 138 5.87 14.76 6.59
CA ASN A 138 6.15 13.39 6.99
C ASN A 138 4.88 12.66 7.51
N THR A 139 4.01 13.37 8.24
CA THR A 139 2.71 12.84 8.67
C THR A 139 1.77 12.58 7.50
N ALA A 140 1.69 13.50 6.54
CA ALA A 140 0.86 13.33 5.35
C ALA A 140 1.32 12.10 4.52
N PHE A 141 2.63 11.95 4.36
CA PHE A 141 3.24 10.80 3.70
C PHE A 141 2.89 9.47 4.39
N VAL A 142 3.10 9.38 5.71
CA VAL A 142 2.77 8.16 6.48
C VAL A 142 1.30 7.79 6.34
N LYS A 143 0.40 8.78 6.39
CA LYS A 143 -1.03 8.55 6.20
C LYS A 143 -1.35 8.01 4.82
N ALA A 144 -0.74 8.56 3.77
CA ALA A 144 -0.96 8.08 2.40
C ALA A 144 -0.42 6.65 2.19
N LEU A 145 0.78 6.36 2.69
CA LEU A 145 1.39 5.04 2.58
C LEU A 145 0.61 3.98 3.36
N SER A 146 0.28 4.26 4.63
CA SER A 146 -0.50 3.34 5.47
C SER A 146 -1.92 3.12 4.96
N ASP A 147 -2.59 4.14 4.39
CA ASP A 147 -3.91 3.96 3.76
C ASP A 147 -3.85 2.93 2.62
N SER A 148 -2.85 3.04 1.74
CA SER A 148 -2.64 2.12 0.62
C SER A 148 -2.39 0.68 1.09
N VAL A 149 -1.50 0.51 2.08
CA VAL A 149 -1.20 -0.80 2.66
C VAL A 149 -2.40 -1.40 3.37
N ILE A 150 -3.08 -0.64 4.24
CA ILE A 150 -4.21 -1.16 5.03
C ILE A 150 -5.37 -1.53 4.11
N LYS A 151 -5.69 -0.70 3.10
CA LYS A 151 -6.74 -1.03 2.15
C LYS A 151 -6.45 -2.33 1.41
N ASP A 152 -5.20 -2.58 1.06
CA ASP A 152 -4.84 -3.82 0.39
C ASP A 152 -4.74 -5.00 1.35
N PHE A 153 -3.77 -5.01 2.25
CA PHE A 153 -3.47 -6.17 3.10
C PHE A 153 -4.66 -6.55 3.98
N VAL A 154 -5.33 -5.54 4.54
CA VAL A 154 -6.38 -5.73 5.54
C VAL A 154 -7.73 -5.77 4.87
N TYR A 155 -8.12 -4.70 4.18
CA TYR A 155 -9.48 -4.61 3.67
C TYR A 155 -9.70 -5.58 2.49
N ARG A 156 -8.97 -5.41 1.39
CA ARG A 156 -9.15 -6.18 0.15
C ARG A 156 -8.99 -7.68 0.35
N ASN A 157 -7.91 -8.07 1.05
CA ASN A 157 -7.46 -9.47 1.10
C ASN A 157 -7.93 -10.22 2.37
N THR A 158 -8.50 -9.51 3.36
CA THR A 158 -9.06 -10.15 4.56
C THR A 158 -10.54 -9.79 4.73
N VAL A 159 -10.85 -8.55 5.12
CA VAL A 159 -12.18 -8.16 5.62
C VAL A 159 -13.27 -8.13 4.55
N ARG A 160 -12.92 -7.74 3.32
CA ARG A 160 -13.90 -7.44 2.27
C ARG A 160 -14.73 -8.65 1.87
N ASN A 161 -14.12 -9.83 1.75
CA ASN A 161 -14.82 -11.05 1.34
C ASN A 161 -15.86 -11.48 2.38
N ASP A 162 -15.53 -11.34 3.67
CA ASP A 162 -16.44 -11.63 4.77
C ASP A 162 -17.62 -10.65 4.79
N LEU A 163 -17.37 -9.37 4.52
CA LEU A 163 -18.45 -8.38 4.34
C LEU A 163 -19.34 -8.67 3.12
N TYR A 164 -18.76 -9.13 2.00
CA TYR A 164 -19.53 -9.57 0.83
C TYR A 164 -20.48 -10.72 1.21
N ALA A 165 -19.98 -11.72 1.94
CA ALA A 165 -20.79 -12.83 2.43
C ALA A 165 -21.85 -12.36 3.43
N TYR A 166 -21.48 -11.56 4.42
CA TYR A 166 -22.41 -11.02 5.43
C TYR A 166 -23.57 -10.24 4.81
N VAL A 167 -23.29 -9.32 3.89
CA VAL A 167 -24.35 -8.54 3.23
C VAL A 167 -25.28 -9.44 2.41
N ARG A 168 -24.74 -10.42 1.69
CA ARG A 168 -25.53 -11.31 0.83
C ARG A 168 -26.34 -12.34 1.64
N ASP A 169 -25.69 -13.01 2.57
CA ASP A 169 -26.18 -14.24 3.19
C ASP A 169 -26.96 -13.94 4.47
N GLU A 170 -26.53 -12.96 5.27
CA GLU A 170 -27.19 -12.60 6.54
C GLU A 170 -28.21 -11.46 6.38
N LEU A 171 -27.90 -10.45 5.57
CA LEU A 171 -28.79 -9.31 5.36
C LEU A 171 -29.70 -9.45 4.13
N GLY A 172 -29.49 -10.46 3.29
CA GLY A 172 -30.24 -10.66 2.04
C GLY A 172 -30.08 -9.53 1.03
N GLY A 173 -28.98 -8.77 1.13
CA GLY A 173 -28.71 -7.56 0.35
C GLY A 173 -27.84 -7.79 -0.88
N SER A 174 -27.60 -6.69 -1.60
CA SER A 174 -26.55 -6.63 -2.62
C SER A 174 -25.31 -5.95 -2.04
N PRO A 175 -24.15 -6.63 -2.00
CA PRO A 175 -22.88 -6.00 -1.60
C PRO A 175 -22.48 -4.84 -2.50
N ASP A 176 -22.97 -4.80 -3.74
CA ASP A 176 -22.68 -3.74 -4.71
C ASP A 176 -23.66 -2.56 -4.62
N ASN A 177 -24.75 -2.70 -3.85
CA ASN A 177 -25.76 -1.65 -3.66
C ASN A 177 -26.62 -1.89 -2.40
N PHE A 178 -26.33 -1.16 -1.33
CA PHE A 178 -27.06 -1.28 -0.05
C PHE A 178 -28.52 -0.79 -0.08
N TYR A 179 -29.01 -0.25 -1.21
CA TYR A 179 -30.39 0.22 -1.36
C TYR A 179 -31.28 -0.74 -2.17
N ARG A 180 -30.72 -1.82 -2.76
CA ARG A 180 -31.46 -2.74 -3.62
C ARG A 180 -31.11 -4.21 -3.36
N PRO A 181 -31.83 -4.91 -2.46
CA PRO A 181 -32.82 -4.36 -1.53
C PRO A 181 -32.17 -3.46 -0.46
N GLU A 182 -32.96 -2.61 0.20
CA GLU A 182 -32.43 -1.81 1.31
C GLU A 182 -32.06 -2.72 2.49
N ILE A 183 -30.85 -2.53 3.00
CA ILE A 183 -30.32 -3.23 4.18
C ILE A 183 -30.02 -2.27 5.33
N ASP A 184 -29.88 -2.80 6.53
CA ASP A 184 -29.40 -2.04 7.68
C ASP A 184 -27.89 -1.74 7.55
N ARG A 185 -27.60 -0.52 7.11
CA ARG A 185 -26.22 -0.03 6.90
C ARG A 185 -25.45 0.12 8.21
N THR A 186 -26.12 0.27 9.36
CA THR A 186 -25.46 0.36 10.66
C THR A 186 -24.88 -1.01 11.06
N LEU A 187 -25.56 -2.10 10.71
CA LEU A 187 -25.02 -3.45 10.92
C LEU A 187 -23.77 -3.70 10.05
N VAL A 188 -23.80 -3.31 8.78
CA VAL A 188 -22.64 -3.45 7.88
C VAL A 188 -21.45 -2.62 8.37
N LEU A 189 -21.69 -1.39 8.84
CA LEU A 189 -20.64 -0.55 9.41
C LEU A 189 -20.05 -1.17 10.70
N SER A 190 -20.89 -1.70 11.59
CA SER A 190 -20.43 -2.35 12.82
C SER A 190 -19.59 -3.60 12.54
N ALA A 191 -19.94 -4.38 11.51
CA ALA A 191 -19.15 -5.53 11.06
C ALA A 191 -17.79 -5.06 10.53
N LEU A 192 -17.78 -4.05 9.64
CA LEU A 192 -16.55 -3.45 9.13
C LEU A 192 -15.61 -2.98 10.25
N GLU A 193 -16.13 -2.24 11.23
CA GLU A 193 -15.33 -1.72 12.34
C GLU A 193 -14.72 -2.85 13.19
N THR A 194 -15.49 -3.90 13.44
CA THR A 194 -15.05 -5.08 14.22
C THR A 194 -13.92 -5.81 13.51
N ASP A 195 -14.11 -6.13 12.24
CA ASP A 195 -13.16 -6.94 11.48
C ASP A 195 -11.89 -6.15 11.15
N MET A 196 -12.01 -4.86 10.85
CA MET A 196 -10.86 -3.97 10.66
C MET A 196 -10.04 -3.81 11.95
N ALA A 197 -10.67 -3.72 13.11
CA ALA A 197 -9.96 -3.60 14.39
C ALA A 197 -9.07 -4.82 14.67
N ALA A 198 -9.55 -6.03 14.36
CA ALA A 198 -8.76 -7.25 14.49
C ALA A 198 -7.67 -7.34 13.39
N SER A 199 -8.08 -7.17 12.13
CA SER A 199 -7.23 -7.46 10.98
C SER A 199 -6.15 -6.40 10.74
N ALA A 200 -6.37 -5.14 11.12
CA ALA A 200 -5.37 -4.08 10.95
C ALA A 200 -4.28 -4.09 12.03
N ALA A 201 -4.48 -4.77 13.15
CA ALA A 201 -3.58 -4.70 14.30
C ALA A 201 -2.11 -5.05 13.97
N PRO A 202 -1.81 -6.11 13.18
CA PRO A 202 -0.43 -6.42 12.79
C PRO A 202 0.23 -5.33 11.93
N VAL A 203 -0.51 -4.79 10.95
CA VAL A 203 -0.02 -3.70 10.09
C VAL A 203 0.23 -2.43 10.90
N LEU A 204 -0.67 -2.07 11.81
CA LEU A 204 -0.49 -0.92 12.70
C LEU A 204 0.71 -1.11 13.63
N ALA A 205 0.97 -2.33 14.11
CA ALA A 205 2.14 -2.66 14.91
C ALA A 205 3.45 -2.54 14.09
N ASN A 206 3.46 -2.97 12.83
CA ASN A 206 4.59 -2.80 11.92
C ASN A 206 4.95 -1.31 11.77
N PHE A 207 3.98 -0.46 11.43
CA PHE A 207 4.20 0.99 11.35
C PHE A 207 4.63 1.55 12.72
N SER A 208 3.95 1.22 13.81
CA SER A 208 4.23 1.84 15.12
C SER A 208 5.63 1.52 15.66
N SER A 209 6.17 0.33 15.35
CA SER A 209 7.51 -0.08 15.75
C SER A 209 8.60 0.28 14.72
N GLY A 210 8.19 0.55 13.48
CA GLY A 210 9.07 0.86 12.37
C GLY A 210 9.47 2.32 12.22
N LYS A 211 10.21 2.57 11.15
CA LYS A 211 10.73 3.87 10.75
C LYS A 211 10.13 4.34 9.44
N ILE A 212 10.36 5.62 9.18
CA ILE A 212 10.11 6.29 7.90
C ILE A 212 11.39 6.94 7.41
N LEU A 213 11.60 6.94 6.09
CA LEU A 213 12.71 7.63 5.46
C LEU A 213 12.41 9.13 5.39
N VAL A 214 13.23 9.97 6.05
CA VAL A 214 13.01 11.42 6.17
C VAL A 214 14.10 12.27 5.54
N SER A 215 15.26 11.70 5.18
CA SER A 215 16.29 12.35 4.37
C SER A 215 17.11 11.31 3.59
N LEU A 216 17.59 11.68 2.40
CA LEU A 216 18.39 10.82 1.52
C LEU A 216 19.89 11.11 1.59
N SER A 217 20.26 12.36 1.89
CA SER A 217 21.66 12.79 1.95
C SER A 217 21.87 13.80 3.10
N PRO A 218 22.23 13.33 4.31
CA PRO A 218 22.52 11.94 4.67
C PRO A 218 21.25 11.05 4.71
N TRP A 219 21.44 9.73 4.64
CA TRP A 219 20.34 8.78 4.88
C TRP A 219 19.86 8.88 6.32
N VAL A 220 18.65 9.39 6.53
CA VAL A 220 18.06 9.57 7.87
C VAL A 220 16.69 8.91 7.94
N GLU A 221 16.50 8.10 8.97
CA GLU A 221 15.24 7.45 9.31
C GLU A 221 14.72 7.98 10.65
N SER A 222 13.41 8.17 10.76
CA SER A 222 12.74 8.59 12.00
C SER A 222 11.65 7.62 12.41
N GLY A 223 11.24 7.63 13.67
CA GLY A 223 10.12 6.82 14.14
C GLY A 223 8.84 7.16 13.37
N CYS A 224 8.14 6.13 12.88
CA CYS A 224 6.85 6.35 12.24
C CYS A 224 5.81 6.87 13.25
N GLY A 225 5.89 6.46 14.51
CA GLY A 225 4.91 6.81 15.53
C GLY A 225 3.64 5.97 15.44
N THR A 226 2.73 6.18 16.37
CA THR A 226 1.53 5.33 16.52
C THR A 226 0.44 5.77 15.55
N LEU A 227 -0.14 4.79 14.84
CA LEU A 227 -1.27 5.01 13.94
C LEU A 227 -2.57 4.52 14.57
N THR A 228 -3.64 5.31 14.45
CA THR A 228 -4.99 4.89 14.80
C THR A 228 -5.96 5.10 13.64
N LEU A 229 -6.89 4.16 13.49
CA LEU A 229 -7.93 4.16 12.46
C LEU A 229 -9.28 4.50 13.09
N SER A 230 -10.08 5.30 12.39
CA SER A 230 -11.41 5.73 12.85
C SER A 230 -12.27 6.18 11.68
N ASN A 231 -13.55 6.52 11.94
CA ASN A 231 -14.45 7.12 10.96
C ASN A 231 -14.55 6.30 9.65
N TYR A 232 -14.76 4.99 9.81
CA TYR A 232 -14.98 4.08 8.70
C TYR A 232 -16.27 4.42 7.97
N ARG A 233 -16.25 4.29 6.64
CA ARG A 233 -17.37 4.68 5.79
C ARG A 233 -17.37 3.92 4.48
N PHE A 234 -18.56 3.69 3.95
CA PHE A 234 -18.76 3.20 2.58
C PHE A 234 -19.08 4.38 1.66
N PRO A 235 -18.08 4.98 0.97
CA PRO A 235 -18.29 6.19 0.18
C PRO A 235 -19.37 6.05 -0.89
N TRP A 236 -19.61 4.83 -1.36
CA TRP A 236 -20.56 4.52 -2.43
C TRP A 236 -21.71 3.62 -1.97
N ASN A 237 -21.88 3.39 -0.66
CA ASN A 237 -22.85 2.43 -0.11
C ASN A 237 -22.77 1.04 -0.78
N ARG A 238 -21.54 0.53 -0.91
CA ARG A 238 -21.19 -0.79 -1.43
C ARG A 238 -19.90 -1.28 -0.77
N VAL A 239 -19.69 -2.59 -0.73
CA VAL A 239 -18.54 -3.26 -0.09
C VAL A 239 -17.23 -3.08 -0.88
N PHE A 240 -17.26 -2.73 -2.17
CA PHE A 240 -16.02 -2.68 -2.96
C PHE A 240 -14.89 -1.80 -2.38
N GLU A 241 -15.24 -0.66 -1.77
CA GLU A 241 -14.29 0.36 -1.28
C GLU A 241 -14.77 0.94 0.06
N ILE A 242 -13.81 1.27 0.93
CA ILE A 242 -14.03 2.00 2.18
C ILE A 242 -13.21 3.29 2.23
N GLY A 243 -13.71 4.24 3.02
CA GLY A 243 -12.90 5.32 3.56
C GLY A 243 -12.64 5.09 5.05
N MET A 244 -11.53 5.62 5.54
CA MET A 244 -11.19 5.69 6.96
C MET A 244 -10.33 6.93 7.22
N ASP A 245 -10.29 7.35 8.48
CA ASP A 245 -9.41 8.41 8.93
C ASP A 245 -8.23 7.80 9.67
N ILE A 246 -7.02 8.18 9.23
CA ILE A 246 -5.76 7.77 9.85
C ILE A 246 -5.19 8.94 10.63
N ARG A 247 -4.94 8.71 11.92
CA ARG A 247 -4.24 9.65 12.80
C ARG A 247 -2.87 9.09 13.15
N ARG A 248 -1.84 9.92 13.00
CA ARG A 248 -0.47 9.66 13.45
C ARG A 248 -0.21 10.41 14.75
N GLN A 249 0.41 9.76 15.72
CA GLN A 249 0.91 10.36 16.94
C GLN A 249 2.42 10.07 17.04
N THR A 250 3.22 11.12 16.95
CA THR A 250 4.67 11.06 17.22
C THR A 250 4.90 11.33 18.70
N SER A 251 5.86 10.64 19.32
CA SER A 251 6.38 11.07 20.61
C SER A 251 6.98 12.46 20.46
N ALA A 252 6.69 13.37 21.40
CA ALA A 252 7.28 14.70 21.39
C ALA A 252 8.82 14.57 21.36
N PRO A 253 9.54 15.46 20.65
CA PRO A 253 10.99 15.45 20.71
C PRO A 253 11.43 15.58 22.16
N GLU A 254 12.28 14.65 22.62
CA GLU A 254 13.00 14.83 23.88
C GLU A 254 13.84 16.09 23.72
N GLY A 255 13.50 17.12 24.49
CA GLY A 255 14.13 18.45 24.44
C GLY A 255 15.50 18.51 25.09
#